data_AF-A0A3P7RNE6-F1
#
_entry.id   AF-A0A3P7RNE6-F1
#
_cell.length_a   1.000
_cell.length_b   1.000
_cell.length_c   1.000
_cell.angle_alpha   90.00
_cell.angle_beta   90.00
_cell.angle_gamma   90.00
#
_symmetry.space_group_name_H-M   'P 1'
#
loop_
_entity.id
_entity.type
_entity.pdbx_description
1 polymer ?
#
loop_
_entity_poly.entity_id
_entity_poly.type
_entity_poly.pdbx_seq_one_letter_code
_entity_poly.pdbx_strand_id
1 'polypeptide(L)'
;MADLVNIRSENDSKVFTSGCIINMGGFSKEGKDGKQGGIQAIRTTAAAFEVDTVLVIEDGFLTSFLQEDLPKEVTIIRLPKSSGVVTRSPEQWMHQRDLRVRAYFHGENPQRRLHPHQLTLNSSEYSVYKVGSEAIPDALLPHGAREEETWRTPIPVPINRDLKNRLLAVSQATEVDQIPESPIYGFMVVLSVSEDRTSFNVLSPSPEPPPNTLLVCSICYVDPEGV
;
A
#
# COMPACT_ATOMS: atom_id res chain seq x y z
N MET A 1 5.42 2.59 -10.39
CA MET A 1 5.44 3.88 -9.65
C MET A 1 6.53 4.80 -10.15
N ALA A 2 7.81 4.36 -10.19
CA ALA A 2 8.92 5.17 -10.67
C ALA A 2 8.66 5.78 -12.07
N ASP A 3 8.14 4.99 -13.01
CA ASP A 3 7.80 5.46 -14.35
C ASP A 3 6.78 6.63 -14.34
N LEU A 4 5.76 6.54 -13.49
CA LEU A 4 4.75 7.61 -13.34
C LEU A 4 5.36 8.88 -12.72
N VAL A 5 6.32 8.73 -11.80
CA VAL A 5 7.06 9.85 -11.21
C VAL A 5 7.95 10.52 -12.26
N ASN A 6 8.60 9.73 -13.12
CA ASN A 6 9.41 10.24 -14.22
C ASN A 6 8.54 11.01 -15.24
N ILE A 7 7.42 10.43 -15.67
CA ILE A 7 6.44 11.10 -16.54
C ILE A 7 5.97 12.42 -15.90
N ARG A 8 5.67 12.43 -14.60
CA ARG A 8 5.26 13.67 -13.92
C ARG A 8 6.38 14.71 -13.90
N SER A 9 7.62 14.29 -13.67
CA SER A 9 8.78 15.17 -13.59
C SER A 9 9.09 15.79 -14.96
N GLU A 10 9.00 15.02 -16.05
CA GLU A 10 9.16 15.54 -17.42
C GLU A 10 8.17 16.64 -17.76
N ASN A 11 6.95 16.57 -17.19
CA ASN A 11 5.88 17.53 -17.45
C ASN A 11 5.88 18.74 -16.47
N ASP A 12 6.67 18.72 -15.40
CA ASP A 12 6.67 19.76 -14.37
C ASP A 12 8.10 20.13 -13.95
N SER A 13 8.61 21.21 -14.53
CA SER A 13 9.98 21.70 -14.29
C SER A 13 10.27 21.96 -12.81
N LYS A 14 9.28 22.38 -12.00
CA LYS A 14 9.51 22.61 -10.57
C LYS A 14 9.74 21.29 -9.85
N VAL A 15 8.93 20.27 -10.15
CA VAL A 15 9.09 18.93 -9.57
C VAL A 15 10.43 18.33 -10.00
N PHE A 16 10.76 18.42 -11.28
CA PHE A 16 12.04 17.94 -11.82
C PHE A 16 13.25 18.55 -11.07
N THR A 17 13.28 19.88 -10.91
CA THR A 17 14.39 20.54 -10.21
C THR A 17 14.43 20.28 -8.70
N SER A 18 13.30 19.87 -8.09
CA SER A 18 13.24 19.62 -6.65
C SER A 18 13.70 18.21 -6.26
N GLY A 19 13.68 17.27 -7.22
CA GLY A 19 13.97 15.86 -6.97
C GLY A 19 12.88 15.15 -6.15
N CYS A 20 13.22 13.98 -5.59
CA CYS A 20 12.30 13.19 -4.78
C CYS A 20 12.97 12.69 -3.48
N ILE A 21 12.17 12.52 -2.43
CA ILE A 21 12.58 11.88 -1.18
C ILE A 21 11.74 10.62 -1.01
N ILE A 22 12.41 9.46 -1.00
CA ILE A 22 11.77 8.15 -0.93
C ILE A 22 11.95 7.59 0.47
N ASN A 23 10.84 7.44 1.19
CA ASN A 23 10.83 6.78 2.49
C ASN A 23 10.53 5.28 2.30
N MET A 24 11.47 4.42 2.71
CA MET A 24 11.32 2.97 2.64
C MET A 24 10.75 2.40 3.94
N GLY A 25 10.02 1.29 3.83
CA GLY A 25 9.59 0.52 5.00
C GLY A 25 10.80 -0.11 5.73
N GLY A 26 10.70 -0.24 7.05
CA GLY A 26 11.66 -1.03 7.81
C GLY A 26 11.47 -2.52 7.52
N PHE A 27 12.57 -3.28 7.48
CA PHE A 27 12.54 -4.74 7.37
C PHE A 27 13.13 -5.38 8.63
N SER A 28 12.58 -6.52 9.04
CA SER A 28 13.07 -7.25 10.21
C SER A 28 14.44 -7.87 9.91
N LYS A 29 15.34 -7.83 10.90
CA LYS A 29 16.59 -8.60 10.88
C LYS A 29 16.35 -10.08 11.16
N GLU A 30 15.19 -10.41 11.74
CA GLU A 30 14.80 -11.77 12.11
C GLU A 30 13.96 -12.41 10.99
N GLY A 31 14.35 -13.62 10.60
CA GLY A 31 13.79 -14.36 9.46
C GLY A 31 14.72 -14.37 8.24
N LYS A 32 14.85 -15.54 7.59
CA LYS A 32 15.73 -15.71 6.41
C LYS A 32 15.33 -14.79 5.24
N ASP A 33 14.02 -14.56 5.08
CA ASP A 33 13.46 -13.76 3.99
C ASP A 33 13.42 -12.25 4.31
N GLY A 34 13.42 -11.87 5.60
CA GLY A 34 13.29 -10.47 6.02
C GLY A 34 14.48 -9.60 5.64
N LYS A 35 15.71 -10.10 5.90
CA LYS A 35 16.94 -9.35 5.59
C LYS A 35 17.24 -9.33 4.09
N GLN A 36 17.18 -10.48 3.42
CA GLN A 36 17.45 -10.57 1.99
C GLN A 36 16.37 -9.84 1.17
N GLY A 37 15.09 -10.02 1.54
CA GLY A 37 13.98 -9.30 0.92
C GLY A 37 14.09 -7.78 1.11
N GLY A 38 14.49 -7.32 2.30
CA GLY A 38 14.73 -5.90 2.57
C GLY A 38 15.86 -5.31 1.72
N ILE A 39 16.99 -6.02 1.61
CA ILE A 39 18.11 -5.61 0.76
C ILE A 39 17.67 -5.59 -0.72
N GLN A 40 16.96 -6.63 -1.18
CA GLN A 40 16.49 -6.69 -2.55
C GLN A 40 15.48 -5.57 -2.85
N ALA A 41 14.63 -5.20 -1.89
CA ALA A 41 13.73 -4.06 -2.01
C ALA A 41 14.52 -2.75 -2.15
N ILE A 42 15.58 -2.54 -1.36
CA ILE A 42 16.46 -1.37 -1.49
C ILE A 42 17.09 -1.33 -2.89
N ARG A 43 17.66 -2.44 -3.37
CA ARG A 43 18.25 -2.53 -4.73
C ARG A 43 17.23 -2.19 -5.81
N THR A 44 16.04 -2.80 -5.71
CA THR A 44 14.98 -2.61 -6.69
C THR A 44 14.51 -1.15 -6.71
N THR A 45 14.33 -0.53 -5.54
CA THR A 45 13.97 0.90 -5.47
C THR A 45 15.09 1.79 -5.98
N ALA A 46 16.34 1.54 -5.57
CA ALA A 46 17.49 2.35 -5.98
C ALA A 46 17.68 2.33 -7.50
N ALA A 47 17.51 1.16 -8.12
CA ALA A 47 17.56 1.01 -9.56
C ALA A 47 16.35 1.63 -10.26
N ALA A 48 15.12 1.38 -9.77
CA ALA A 48 13.91 1.87 -10.40
C ALA A 48 13.78 3.41 -10.38
N PHE A 49 14.26 4.05 -9.31
CA PHE A 49 14.21 5.50 -9.14
C PHE A 49 15.53 6.21 -9.47
N GLU A 50 16.56 5.46 -9.91
CA GLU A 50 17.88 6.00 -10.27
C GLU A 50 18.44 6.94 -9.19
N VAL A 51 18.48 6.47 -7.95
CA VAL A 51 18.76 7.33 -6.79
C VAL A 51 20.23 7.79 -6.72
N ASP A 52 20.45 9.08 -6.51
CA ASP A 52 21.80 9.64 -6.34
C ASP A 52 22.36 9.45 -4.92
N THR A 53 21.49 9.45 -3.90
CA THR A 53 21.89 9.43 -2.49
C THR A 53 21.02 8.50 -1.66
N VAL A 54 21.67 7.67 -0.84
CA VAL A 54 21.01 6.75 0.10
C VAL A 54 21.40 7.14 1.53
N LEU A 55 20.39 7.44 2.35
CA LEU A 55 20.56 7.77 3.76
C LEU A 55 20.27 6.55 4.64
N VAL A 56 21.26 6.09 5.40
CA VAL A 56 21.15 4.93 6.28
C VAL A 56 21.14 5.38 7.75
N ILE A 57 20.08 5.06 8.48
CA ILE A 57 19.94 5.44 9.90
C ILE A 57 20.56 4.36 10.80
N GLU A 58 21.55 4.75 11.61
CA GLU A 58 22.31 3.97 12.61
C GLU A 58 23.09 2.74 12.12
N ASP A 59 22.61 2.01 11.13
CA ASP A 59 23.12 0.68 10.78
C ASP A 59 24.43 0.76 9.96
N GLY A 60 25.56 0.63 10.68
CA GLY A 60 26.89 0.63 10.06
C GLY A 60 27.13 -0.58 9.16
N PHE A 61 26.60 -1.76 9.51
CA PHE A 61 26.76 -2.96 8.68
C PHE A 61 25.99 -2.83 7.36
N LEU A 62 24.76 -2.32 7.41
CA LEU A 62 23.99 -2.04 6.20
C LEU A 62 24.67 -0.97 5.35
N THR A 63 25.25 0.06 5.98
CA THR A 63 26.01 1.10 5.26
C THR A 63 27.17 0.50 4.48
N SER A 64 28.04 -0.29 5.13
CA SER A 64 29.18 -0.93 4.48
C SER A 64 28.74 -1.93 3.40
N PHE A 65 27.68 -2.69 3.66
CA PHE A 65 27.13 -3.62 2.67
C PHE A 65 26.65 -2.87 1.41
N LEU A 66 25.87 -1.80 1.58
CA LEU A 66 25.35 -1.03 0.44
C LEU A 66 26.48 -0.33 -0.34
N GLN A 67 27.58 0.04 0.31
CA GLN A 67 28.76 0.62 -0.36
C GLN A 67 29.48 -0.37 -1.28
N GLU A 68 29.45 -1.66 -0.96
CA GLU A 68 29.99 -2.71 -1.82
C GLU A 68 29.01 -3.13 -2.93
N ASP A 69 27.72 -2.99 -2.65
CA ASP A 69 26.64 -3.58 -3.44
C ASP A 69 26.01 -2.65 -4.48
N LEU A 70 25.94 -1.35 -4.19
CA LEU A 70 25.40 -0.34 -5.10
C LEU A 70 26.50 0.27 -6.00
N PRO A 71 26.13 0.87 -7.14
CA PRO A 71 27.07 1.58 -8.00
C PRO A 71 27.82 2.69 -7.25
N LYS A 72 29.06 2.97 -7.65
CA LYS A 72 29.94 3.94 -6.96
C LYS A 72 29.46 5.39 -7.10
N GLU A 73 28.60 5.64 -8.08
CA GLU A 73 27.94 6.92 -8.32
C GLU A 73 26.94 7.25 -7.20
N VAL A 74 26.38 6.24 -6.54
CA VAL A 74 25.40 6.42 -5.47
C VAL A 74 26.11 6.82 -4.17
N THR A 75 25.81 8.01 -3.66
CA THR A 75 26.39 8.51 -2.41
C THR A 75 25.66 7.91 -1.20
N ILE A 76 26.37 7.17 -0.37
CA ILE A 76 25.79 6.52 0.82
C ILE A 76 26.24 7.24 2.08
N ILE A 77 25.28 7.76 2.85
CA ILE A 77 25.53 8.55 4.06
C ILE A 77 24.87 7.88 5.26
N ARG A 78 25.67 7.59 6.29
CA ARG A 78 25.17 7.10 7.58
C ARG A 78 24.80 8.28 8.48
N LEU A 79 23.58 8.24 9.02
CA LEU A 79 23.05 9.24 9.94
C LEU A 79 22.82 8.64 11.34
N PRO A 80 23.11 9.38 12.43
CA PRO A 80 22.72 8.97 13.76
C PRO A 80 21.20 9.07 13.94
N LYS A 81 20.60 8.13 14.67
CA LYS A 81 19.19 8.25 15.07
C LYS A 81 19.05 9.32 16.14
N SER A 82 18.00 10.11 16.03
CA SER A 82 17.66 11.11 17.05
C SER A 82 17.29 10.42 18.37
N SER A 83 17.78 10.95 19.49
CA SER A 83 17.53 10.43 20.84
C SER A 83 16.06 10.48 21.26
N GLY A 84 15.25 11.31 20.59
CA GLY A 84 13.80 11.40 20.83
C GLY A 84 12.98 10.32 20.13
N VAL A 85 13.60 9.43 19.34
CA VAL A 85 12.87 8.40 18.61
C VAL A 85 12.51 7.23 19.52
N VAL A 86 11.21 7.01 19.69
CA VAL A 86 10.67 5.93 20.52
C VAL A 86 10.24 4.75 19.63
N THR A 87 10.55 3.53 20.08
CA THR A 87 10.07 2.30 19.44
C THR A 87 8.58 2.14 19.73
N ARG A 88 7.79 1.89 18.68
CA ARG A 88 6.34 1.68 18.80
C ARG A 88 6.00 0.19 18.88
N SER A 89 5.03 -0.16 19.71
CA SER A 89 4.46 -1.51 19.76
C SER A 89 3.55 -1.78 18.55
N PRO A 90 3.26 -3.06 18.24
CA PRO A 90 2.33 -3.41 17.17
C PRO A 90 0.94 -2.75 17.32
N GLU A 91 0.43 -2.64 18.55
CA GLU A 91 -0.86 -2.01 18.84
C GLU A 91 -0.81 -0.51 18.53
N GLN A 92 0.30 0.15 18.87
CA GLN A 92 0.50 1.56 18.54
C GLN A 92 0.59 1.77 17.01
N TRP A 93 1.23 0.85 16.28
CA TRP A 93 1.24 0.90 14.81
C TRP A 93 -0.14 0.71 14.20
N MET A 94 -0.93 -0.25 14.70
CA MET A 94 -2.31 -0.46 14.26
C MET A 94 -3.17 0.78 14.53
N HIS A 95 -3.07 1.33 15.75
CA HIS A 95 -3.81 2.54 16.11
C HIS A 95 -3.42 3.75 15.24
N GLN A 96 -2.13 3.95 14.96
CA GLN A 96 -1.69 5.02 14.05
C GLN A 96 -2.17 4.82 12.61
N ARG A 97 -2.20 3.58 12.12
CA ARG A 97 -2.75 3.26 10.81
C ARG A 97 -4.24 3.61 10.75
N ASP A 98 -5.01 3.24 11.77
CA ASP A 98 -6.44 3.52 11.82
C ASP A 98 -6.70 5.03 11.93
N LEU A 99 -5.88 5.78 12.68
CA LEU A 99 -5.92 7.25 12.70
C LEU A 99 -5.63 7.88 11.32
N ARG A 100 -4.72 7.29 10.52
CA ARG A 100 -4.45 7.77 9.15
C ARG A 100 -5.62 7.51 8.20
N VAL A 101 -6.28 6.36 8.33
CA VAL A 101 -7.50 6.08 7.57
C VAL A 101 -8.60 7.06 7.98
N ARG A 102 -8.80 7.31 9.28
CA ARG A 102 -9.74 8.33 9.78
C ARG A 102 -9.44 9.72 9.22
N ALA A 103 -8.17 10.13 9.24
CA ALA A 103 -7.71 11.41 8.71
C ALA A 103 -7.97 11.58 7.20
N TYR A 104 -7.88 10.49 6.43
CA TYR A 104 -8.23 10.51 5.01
C TYR A 104 -9.70 10.88 4.77
N PHE A 105 -10.63 10.36 5.58
CA PHE A 105 -12.06 10.64 5.44
C PHE A 105 -12.53 11.92 6.13
N HIS A 106 -12.00 12.22 7.32
CA HIS A 106 -12.48 13.29 8.19
C HIS A 106 -11.54 14.50 8.27
N GLY A 107 -10.35 14.42 7.66
CA GLY A 107 -9.30 15.42 7.76
C GLY A 107 -8.47 15.29 9.04
N GLU A 108 -7.22 15.80 9.00
CA GLU A 108 -6.32 15.80 10.16
C GLU A 108 -6.58 16.98 11.11
N ASN A 109 -7.04 18.11 10.58
CA ASN A 109 -7.22 19.33 11.35
C ASN A 109 -8.67 19.42 11.85
N PRO A 110 -8.92 19.47 13.17
CA PRO A 110 -10.26 19.64 13.73
C PRO A 110 -10.99 20.90 13.25
N GLN A 111 -10.27 21.92 12.81
CA GLN A 111 -10.83 23.17 12.27
C GLN A 111 -11.17 23.09 10.77
N ARG A 112 -10.64 22.10 10.05
CA ARG A 112 -10.88 21.87 8.62
C ARG A 112 -11.33 20.43 8.41
N ARG A 113 -12.44 20.06 9.04
CA ARG A 113 -12.99 18.72 8.92
C ARG A 113 -13.52 18.48 7.51
N LEU A 114 -13.23 17.29 7.00
CA LEU A 114 -13.85 16.74 5.82
C LEU A 114 -15.12 15.98 6.23
N HIS A 115 -16.11 16.00 5.35
CA HIS A 115 -17.41 15.37 5.58
C HIS A 115 -17.58 14.25 4.56
N PRO A 116 -17.22 13.00 4.92
CA PRO A 116 -17.39 11.87 4.02
C PRO A 116 -18.88 11.54 3.86
N HIS A 117 -19.20 10.84 2.77
CA HIS A 117 -20.54 10.44 2.40
C HIS A 117 -20.78 8.96 2.74
N GLN A 118 -21.95 8.66 3.29
CA GLN A 118 -22.43 7.29 3.40
C GLN A 118 -23.27 6.96 2.17
N LEU A 119 -22.84 5.97 1.41
CA LEU A 119 -23.45 5.57 0.14
C LEU A 119 -23.88 4.12 0.20
N THR A 120 -25.01 3.80 -0.43
CA THR A 120 -25.46 2.43 -0.65
C THR A 120 -25.14 2.04 -2.09
N LEU A 121 -24.25 1.08 -2.27
CA LEU A 121 -23.81 0.60 -3.58
C LEU A 121 -24.50 -0.72 -3.91
N ASN A 122 -24.87 -0.91 -5.18
CA ASN A 122 -25.47 -2.15 -5.66
C ASN A 122 -24.37 -3.18 -5.97
N SER A 123 -24.43 -4.36 -5.38
CA SER A 123 -23.48 -5.44 -5.59
C SER A 123 -23.38 -5.89 -7.06
N SER A 124 -24.37 -5.63 -7.92
CA SER A 124 -24.30 -5.97 -9.35
C SER A 124 -23.40 -5.03 -10.16
N GLU A 125 -23.14 -3.81 -9.67
CA GLU A 125 -22.37 -2.78 -10.37
C GLU A 125 -20.89 -2.76 -9.97
N TYR A 126 -20.53 -3.48 -8.90
CA TYR A 126 -19.18 -3.49 -8.35
C TYR A 126 -18.67 -4.91 -8.18
N SER A 127 -17.40 -5.12 -8.56
CA SER A 127 -16.70 -6.38 -8.36
C SER A 127 -15.52 -6.17 -7.43
N VAL A 128 -15.44 -6.98 -6.37
CA VAL A 128 -14.38 -6.89 -5.37
C VAL A 128 -13.34 -7.97 -5.64
N TYR A 129 -12.07 -7.60 -5.59
CA TYR A 129 -10.91 -8.47 -5.82
C TYR A 129 -9.93 -8.36 -4.68
N LYS A 130 -9.10 -9.38 -4.52
CA LYS A 130 -7.88 -9.37 -3.73
C LYS A 130 -6.71 -9.68 -4.66
N VAL A 131 -5.63 -8.94 -4.54
CA VAL A 131 -4.41 -9.20 -5.33
C VAL A 131 -3.51 -10.13 -4.54
N GLY A 132 -3.11 -11.24 -5.16
CA GLY A 132 -2.26 -12.26 -4.55
C GLY A 132 -3.01 -13.32 -3.76
N SER A 133 -2.53 -14.56 -3.86
CA SER A 133 -2.95 -15.67 -3.01
C SER A 133 -2.00 -15.85 -1.82
N GLU A 134 -2.42 -16.64 -0.84
CA GLU A 134 -1.47 -17.25 0.09
C GLU A 134 -0.54 -18.17 -0.73
N ALA A 135 0.76 -18.11 -0.49
CA ALA A 135 1.73 -18.97 -1.15
C ALA A 135 1.37 -20.43 -0.90
N ILE A 136 1.34 -21.26 -1.93
CA ILE A 136 1.13 -22.70 -1.76
C ILE A 136 2.40 -23.24 -1.09
N PRO A 137 2.32 -23.85 0.10
CA PRO A 137 3.50 -24.40 0.74
C PRO A 137 4.21 -25.39 -0.18
N ASP A 138 5.55 -25.38 -0.22
CA ASP A 138 6.36 -26.27 -1.05
C ASP A 138 5.97 -27.76 -0.93
N ALA A 139 5.47 -28.17 0.24
CA ALA A 139 5.00 -29.52 0.51
C ALA A 139 3.78 -29.94 -0.35
N LEU A 140 3.05 -28.98 -0.93
CA LEU A 140 1.87 -29.20 -1.78
C LEU A 140 2.17 -28.96 -3.27
N LEU A 141 3.39 -28.56 -3.63
CA LEU A 141 3.78 -28.39 -5.03
C LEU A 141 4.05 -29.76 -5.69
N PRO A 142 3.52 -30.01 -6.91
CA PRO A 142 3.85 -31.22 -7.67
C PRO A 142 5.35 -31.37 -7.90
N HIS A 143 5.86 -32.60 -7.92
CA HIS A 143 7.28 -32.87 -8.13
C HIS A 143 7.80 -32.20 -9.41
N GLY A 144 8.74 -31.26 -9.26
CA GLY A 144 9.37 -30.53 -10.35
C GLY A 144 8.72 -29.19 -10.71
N ALA A 145 7.58 -28.84 -10.11
CA ALA A 145 7.01 -27.51 -10.24
C ALA A 145 7.75 -26.50 -9.34
N ARG A 146 8.01 -25.31 -9.86
CA ARG A 146 8.45 -24.15 -9.07
C ARG A 146 7.24 -23.31 -8.72
N GLU A 147 7.31 -22.59 -7.62
CA GLU A 147 6.31 -21.60 -7.23
C GLU A 147 6.08 -20.61 -8.38
N GLU A 148 4.85 -20.56 -8.90
CA GLU A 148 4.45 -19.50 -9.84
C GLU A 148 4.23 -18.21 -9.06
N GLU A 149 4.58 -17.06 -9.65
CA GLU A 149 4.38 -15.74 -9.05
C GLU A 149 2.88 -15.39 -8.95
N THR A 150 2.18 -15.94 -7.95
CA THR A 150 0.75 -15.71 -7.75
C THR A 150 0.44 -14.33 -7.17
N TRP A 151 1.44 -13.58 -6.73
CA TRP A 151 1.28 -12.29 -6.04
C TRP A 151 0.60 -11.21 -6.90
N ARG A 152 0.63 -11.33 -8.23
CA ARG A 152 -0.06 -10.43 -9.16
C ARG A 152 -1.46 -10.90 -9.57
N THR A 153 -1.87 -12.11 -9.20
CA THR A 153 -3.15 -12.65 -9.70
C THR A 153 -4.32 -12.00 -8.95
N PRO A 154 -5.25 -11.33 -9.65
CA PRO A 154 -6.48 -10.84 -9.04
C PRO A 154 -7.44 -12.00 -8.76
N ILE A 155 -7.92 -12.11 -7.52
CA ILE A 155 -8.83 -13.16 -7.07
C ILE A 155 -10.15 -12.51 -6.70
N PRO A 156 -11.28 -12.91 -7.31
CA PRO A 156 -12.59 -12.35 -6.96
C PRO A 156 -12.97 -12.70 -5.52
N VAL A 157 -13.48 -11.71 -4.80
CA VAL A 157 -13.93 -11.83 -3.41
C VAL A 157 -15.45 -11.64 -3.39
N PRO A 158 -16.22 -12.59 -2.83
CA PRO A 158 -17.67 -12.44 -2.74
C PRO A 158 -18.06 -11.30 -1.81
N ILE A 159 -19.07 -10.52 -2.21
CA ILE A 159 -19.64 -9.47 -1.37
C ILE A 159 -20.51 -10.12 -0.30
N ASN A 160 -19.96 -10.25 0.91
CA ASN A 160 -20.62 -10.87 2.05
C ASN A 160 -20.30 -10.09 3.35
N ARG A 161 -20.80 -10.57 4.50
CA ARG A 161 -20.59 -9.92 5.80
C ARG A 161 -19.12 -9.78 6.20
N ASP A 162 -18.21 -10.56 5.62
CA ASP A 162 -16.77 -10.51 5.91
C ASP A 162 -16.07 -9.28 5.31
N LEU A 163 -16.72 -8.60 4.35
CA LEU A 163 -16.25 -7.32 3.83
C LEU A 163 -16.49 -6.17 4.80
N LYS A 164 -17.31 -6.35 5.84
CA LYS A 164 -17.52 -5.30 6.85
C LYS A 164 -16.17 -4.86 7.43
N ASN A 165 -16.01 -3.55 7.61
CA ASN A 165 -14.82 -2.91 8.14
C ASN A 165 -13.56 -3.09 7.27
N ARG A 166 -13.73 -3.43 5.98
CA ARG A 166 -12.61 -3.48 5.01
C ARG A 166 -12.48 -2.15 4.29
N LEU A 167 -11.24 -1.73 4.12
CA LEU A 167 -10.86 -0.67 3.20
C LEU A 167 -10.79 -1.24 1.78
N LEU A 168 -11.51 -0.63 0.86
CA LEU A 168 -11.52 -0.97 -0.56
C LEU A 168 -10.84 0.14 -1.35
N ALA A 169 -9.86 -0.21 -2.17
CA ALA A 169 -9.27 0.72 -3.11
C ALA A 169 -10.09 0.74 -4.40
N VAL A 170 -10.38 1.94 -4.91
CA VAL A 170 -11.16 2.18 -6.12
C VAL A 170 -10.18 2.20 -7.30
N SER A 171 -10.05 1.08 -8.01
CA SER A 171 -9.05 0.95 -9.09
C SER A 171 -9.41 1.77 -10.33
N GLN A 172 -8.39 2.25 -11.03
CA GLN A 172 -8.54 2.84 -12.37
C GLN A 172 -8.50 1.79 -13.49
N ALA A 173 -8.28 0.51 -13.15
CA ALA A 173 -8.27 -0.58 -14.11
C ALA A 173 -9.64 -0.72 -14.81
N THR A 174 -9.61 -0.87 -16.12
CA THR A 174 -10.79 -1.20 -16.92
C THR A 174 -11.00 -2.71 -17.04
N GLU A 175 -9.92 -3.48 -16.93
CA GLU A 175 -9.91 -4.94 -17.03
C GLU A 175 -9.28 -5.57 -15.79
N VAL A 176 -9.67 -6.81 -15.47
CA VAL A 176 -9.24 -7.52 -14.26
C VAL A 176 -7.72 -7.70 -14.23
N ASP A 177 -7.11 -8.06 -15.35
CA ASP A 177 -5.67 -8.31 -15.44
C ASP A 177 -4.81 -7.07 -15.21
N GLN A 178 -5.40 -5.88 -15.37
CA GLN A 178 -4.73 -4.59 -15.15
C GLN A 178 -4.75 -4.14 -13.68
N ILE A 179 -5.56 -4.77 -12.82
CA ILE A 179 -5.71 -4.42 -11.40
C ILE A 179 -4.37 -4.27 -10.66
N PRO A 180 -3.37 -5.17 -10.81
CA PRO A 180 -2.14 -5.11 -10.01
C PRO A 180 -1.25 -3.91 -10.32
N GLU A 181 -1.35 -3.36 -11.53
CA GLU A 181 -0.47 -2.27 -12.01
C GLU A 181 -1.19 -0.93 -12.09
N SER A 182 -2.53 -0.96 -12.14
CA SER A 182 -3.33 0.25 -12.29
C SER A 182 -3.31 1.12 -11.04
N PRO A 183 -3.22 2.46 -11.19
CA PRO A 183 -3.44 3.39 -10.10
C PRO A 183 -4.85 3.28 -9.52
N ILE A 184 -5.09 3.98 -8.44
CA ILE A 184 -6.40 4.06 -7.79
C ILE A 184 -6.89 5.50 -7.75
N TYR A 185 -8.21 5.70 -7.75
CA TYR A 185 -8.82 7.00 -7.51
C TYR A 185 -8.77 7.39 -6.03
N GLY A 186 -8.89 6.39 -5.15
CA GLY A 186 -8.92 6.59 -3.71
C GLY A 186 -9.43 5.35 -2.98
N PHE A 187 -9.87 5.53 -1.75
CA PHE A 187 -10.36 4.47 -0.88
C PHE A 187 -11.78 4.71 -0.36
N MET A 188 -12.49 3.61 -0.08
CA MET A 188 -13.79 3.56 0.59
C MET A 188 -13.74 2.52 1.72
N VAL A 189 -14.55 2.69 2.77
CA VAL A 189 -14.69 1.71 3.85
C VAL A 189 -16.06 1.06 3.81
N VAL A 190 -16.14 -0.27 3.86
CA VAL A 190 -17.42 -0.97 3.96
C VAL A 190 -17.94 -0.89 5.40
N LEU A 191 -19.11 -0.29 5.59
CA LEU A 191 -19.78 -0.15 6.89
C LEU A 191 -20.67 -1.35 7.21
N SER A 192 -21.42 -1.82 6.20
CA SER A 192 -22.32 -2.98 6.33
C SER A 192 -22.61 -3.59 4.97
N VAL A 193 -23.00 -4.85 4.96
CA VAL A 193 -23.51 -5.56 3.78
C VAL A 193 -24.92 -6.02 4.08
N SER A 194 -25.84 -5.79 3.14
CA SER A 194 -27.24 -6.20 3.24
C SER A 194 -27.39 -7.71 3.42
N GLU A 195 -28.49 -8.15 4.03
CA GLU A 195 -28.70 -9.57 4.31
C GLU A 195 -28.91 -10.40 3.04
N ASP A 196 -29.57 -9.81 2.05
CA ASP A 196 -29.80 -10.35 0.71
C ASP A 196 -28.58 -10.20 -0.21
N ARG A 197 -27.51 -9.51 0.25
CA ARG A 197 -26.25 -9.28 -0.47
C ARG A 197 -26.42 -8.51 -1.78
N THR A 198 -27.57 -7.88 -2.00
CA THR A 198 -27.84 -7.08 -3.20
C THR A 198 -27.17 -5.71 -3.13
N SER A 199 -26.89 -5.23 -1.92
CA SER A 199 -26.27 -3.93 -1.70
C SER A 199 -25.31 -3.92 -0.50
N PHE A 200 -24.44 -2.93 -0.45
CA PHE A 200 -23.56 -2.70 0.69
C PHE A 200 -23.38 -1.21 0.93
N ASN A 201 -23.26 -0.83 2.20
CA ASN A 201 -23.07 0.56 2.60
C ASN A 201 -21.60 0.84 2.78
N VAL A 202 -21.14 1.94 2.20
CA VAL A 202 -19.74 2.39 2.27
C VAL A 202 -19.63 3.82 2.80
N LEU A 203 -18.49 4.12 3.41
CA LEU A 203 -18.01 5.47 3.65
C LEU A 203 -17.09 5.87 2.50
N SER A 204 -17.41 6.96 1.81
CA SER A 204 -16.68 7.48 0.65
C SER A 204 -16.26 8.93 0.87
N PRO A 205 -15.06 9.36 0.44
CA PRO A 205 -14.68 10.76 0.48
C PRO A 205 -15.46 11.62 -0.54
N SER A 206 -15.98 11.00 -1.61
CA SER A 206 -16.75 11.65 -2.67
C SER A 206 -18.20 11.12 -2.71
N PRO A 207 -19.16 11.94 -3.17
CA PRO A 207 -20.58 11.56 -3.19
C PRO A 207 -20.91 10.49 -4.24
N GLU A 208 -20.11 10.33 -5.28
CA GLU A 208 -20.37 9.39 -6.36
C GLU A 208 -19.05 8.71 -6.79
N PRO A 209 -18.86 7.41 -6.47
CA PRO A 209 -17.76 6.64 -7.02
C PRO A 209 -18.05 6.30 -8.49
N PRO A 210 -17.03 6.12 -9.34
CA PRO A 210 -17.26 5.80 -10.74
C PRO A 210 -18.06 4.48 -10.88
N PRO A 211 -19.03 4.40 -11.80
CA PRO A 211 -19.79 3.18 -12.03
C PRO A 211 -18.90 2.09 -12.65
N ASN A 212 -19.26 0.82 -12.44
CA ASN A 212 -18.53 -0.36 -12.95
C ASN A 212 -17.06 -0.44 -12.52
N THR A 213 -16.74 0.07 -11.32
CA THR A 213 -15.36 0.09 -10.84
C THR A 213 -14.94 -1.24 -10.20
N LEU A 214 -13.73 -1.68 -10.51
CA LEU A 214 -13.05 -2.79 -9.86
C LEU A 214 -12.53 -2.33 -8.50
N LEU A 215 -13.00 -2.99 -7.43
CA LEU A 215 -12.63 -2.68 -6.05
C LEU A 215 -11.58 -3.66 -5.55
N VAL A 216 -10.53 -3.17 -4.90
CA VAL A 216 -9.47 -4.02 -4.37
C VAL A 216 -9.50 -4.02 -2.84
N CYS A 217 -9.70 -5.19 -2.25
CA CYS A 217 -9.73 -5.39 -0.81
C CYS A 217 -8.35 -5.22 -0.20
N SER A 218 -8.26 -4.41 0.85
CA SER A 218 -7.01 -4.06 1.53
C SER A 218 -7.10 -4.42 3.02
N ILE A 219 -6.80 -3.46 3.90
CA ILE A 219 -6.71 -3.62 5.35
C ILE A 219 -8.07 -3.63 6.05
N CYS A 220 -8.13 -4.22 7.25
CA CYS A 220 -9.21 -3.98 8.19
C CYS A 220 -9.05 -2.60 8.82
N TYR A 221 -10.16 -1.89 8.99
CA TYR A 221 -10.24 -0.60 9.66
C TYR A 221 -11.45 -0.56 10.59
N VAL A 222 -11.21 -0.15 11.84
CA VAL A 222 -12.25 0.17 12.80
C VAL A 222 -12.01 1.59 13.24
N ASP A 223 -13.04 2.43 13.23
CA ASP A 223 -12.89 3.82 13.66
C ASP A 223 -12.46 3.85 15.14
N PRO A 224 -11.26 4.40 15.46
CA PRO A 224 -10.77 4.43 16.83
C PRO A 224 -11.62 5.32 17.76
N GLU A 225 -12.43 6.23 17.23
CA GLU A 225 -13.25 7.16 18.02
C GLU A 225 -14.75 6.81 18.02
N GLY A 226 -15.15 5.74 17.32
CA GLY A 226 -16.50 5.16 17.43
C GLY A 226 -17.67 6.09 17.06
N VAL A 227 -17.49 6.99 16.09
CA VAL A 227 -18.57 7.90 15.62
C VAL A 227 -19.47 7.20 14.61
#